data_AF-A0A9D6PL76-F1
#
_entry.id   AF-A0A9D6PL76-F1
#
_cell.length_a   1.000
_cell.length_b   1.000
_cell.length_c   1.000
_cell.angle_alpha   90.00
_cell.angle_beta   90.00
_cell.angle_gamma   90.00
#
_symmetry.space_group_name_H-M   'P 1'
#
loop_
_entity.id
_entity.type
_entity.pdbx_description
1 polymer ?
#
loop_
_entity_poly.entity_id
_entity_poly.type
_entity_poly.pdbx_seq_one_letter_code
_entity_poly.pdbx_strand_id
1 'polypeptide(L)'
;LLAINPDLEVPYRLWEIAELSSQNKTMILKKILASACQVIQDAGMVKDFPGFMNRLQTWVYKRTGPRYVQDCIARFKSYDFSTNPEFEASLSRNLRQPSIRSAFEEALQWPISEDIKNKIRALLGQPLVSPSPQKSELNTKESFAGLSPDRQTMAVSSWGAENIKEAKPILENLLISERPNESVLSAAIQAATRLELRGFNENALKWLKNKDANVVSSALEYLAQFDQEALFPFLGQFLKSPNLRVKTTALKIFKRFDAPQAVKMLVLMLKGDHKQRCMALSCLIHFEFSMFRKDLADFISGNPQRDLLESAICLFQANPDVENLFVLFRLEKNLPAETAKLIEKTRRQTESNLIEMGIILAFLISSHFLKPRQMTKQKKVLHPMPLSFLVLFPGEKPRKQLGKFFNKCLDGGWRSPFRLLSLFLSLNFFRHKARHLKQ
;
A
#
# COMPACT_ATOMS: atom_id res chain seq x y z
N LEU A 1 -22.03 -1.15 -11.81
CA LEU A 1 -21.35 -2.16 -12.65
C LEU A 1 -20.64 -3.21 -11.81
N LEU A 2 -19.60 -2.86 -11.03
CA LEU A 2 -18.89 -3.84 -10.17
C LEU A 2 -19.78 -4.50 -9.11
N ALA A 3 -20.77 -3.79 -8.58
CA ALA A 3 -21.78 -4.37 -7.67
C ALA A 3 -22.85 -5.22 -8.37
N ILE A 4 -22.94 -5.17 -9.70
CA ILE A 4 -24.01 -5.84 -10.49
C ILE A 4 -23.48 -7.13 -11.14
N ASN A 5 -22.15 -7.27 -11.27
CA ASN A 5 -21.50 -8.47 -11.78
C ASN A 5 -20.48 -8.97 -10.73
N PRO A 6 -20.92 -9.81 -9.78
CA PRO A 6 -20.08 -10.21 -8.67
C PRO A 6 -18.96 -11.13 -9.16
N ASP A 7 -17.73 -10.71 -8.87
CA ASP A 7 -16.52 -11.46 -9.15
C ASP A 7 -15.68 -11.47 -7.87
N LEU A 8 -15.12 -12.64 -7.54
CA LEU A 8 -14.43 -12.88 -6.28
C LEU A 8 -13.12 -12.11 -6.15
N GLU A 9 -12.58 -11.57 -7.24
CA GLU A 9 -11.39 -10.74 -7.27
C GLU A 9 -11.67 -9.26 -7.06
N VAL A 10 -12.88 -8.82 -7.39
CA VAL A 10 -13.26 -7.41 -7.33
C VAL A 10 -12.97 -6.80 -5.95
N PRO A 11 -13.26 -7.48 -4.81
CA PRO A 11 -12.87 -6.96 -3.50
C PRO A 11 -11.37 -6.72 -3.32
N TYR A 12 -10.53 -7.62 -3.82
CA TYR A 12 -9.08 -7.47 -3.75
C TYR A 12 -8.61 -6.26 -4.58
N ARG A 13 -9.11 -6.14 -5.81
CA ARG A 13 -8.78 -5.03 -6.72
C ARG A 13 -9.27 -3.68 -6.22
N LEU A 14 -10.49 -3.61 -5.70
CA LEU A 14 -11.04 -2.39 -5.11
C LEU A 14 -10.21 -1.93 -3.92
N TRP A 15 -9.68 -2.86 -3.13
CA TRP A 15 -8.78 -2.53 -2.05
C TRP A 15 -7.45 -1.94 -2.57
N GLU A 16 -6.84 -2.53 -3.59
CA GLU A 16 -5.63 -1.98 -4.25
C GLU A 16 -5.86 -0.55 -4.73
N ILE A 17 -6.99 -0.30 -5.39
CA ILE A 17 -7.33 1.04 -5.91
C ILE A 17 -7.58 2.00 -4.74
N ALA A 18 -8.24 1.55 -3.67
CA ALA A 18 -8.53 2.37 -2.50
C ALA A 18 -7.27 2.83 -1.76
N GLU A 19 -6.24 1.99 -1.70
CA GLU A 19 -4.93 2.32 -1.11
C GLU A 19 -4.21 3.43 -1.88
N LEU A 20 -4.40 3.47 -3.20
CA LEU A 20 -3.74 4.41 -4.11
C LEU A 20 -4.51 5.72 -4.31
N SER A 21 -5.72 5.80 -3.77
CA SER A 21 -6.67 6.88 -4.01
C SER A 21 -6.56 8.03 -3.00
N SER A 22 -7.12 9.19 -3.34
CA SER A 22 -7.32 10.28 -2.37
C SER A 22 -8.34 9.88 -1.30
N GLN A 23 -8.30 10.51 -0.12
CA GLN A 23 -9.19 10.18 1.00
C GLN A 23 -10.68 10.13 0.58
N ASN A 24 -11.14 11.11 -0.20
CA ASN A 24 -12.51 11.16 -0.73
C ASN A 24 -12.84 9.94 -1.61
N LYS A 25 -11.93 9.58 -2.53
CA LYS A 25 -12.09 8.41 -3.39
C LYS A 25 -12.00 7.11 -2.59
N THR A 26 -11.10 7.02 -1.62
CA THR A 26 -10.97 5.86 -0.71
C THR A 26 -12.27 5.64 0.07
N MET A 27 -12.94 6.69 0.54
CA MET A 27 -14.23 6.56 1.22
C MET A 27 -15.31 5.97 0.30
N ILE A 28 -15.38 6.44 -0.95
CA ILE A 28 -16.31 5.90 -1.97
C ILE A 28 -15.97 4.44 -2.28
N LEU A 29 -14.69 4.13 -2.52
CA LEU A 29 -14.23 2.78 -2.85
C LEU A 29 -14.48 1.79 -1.71
N LYS A 30 -14.35 2.20 -0.45
CA LYS A 30 -14.72 1.38 0.71
C LYS A 30 -16.21 1.05 0.74
N LYS A 31 -17.09 1.98 0.35
CA LYS A 31 -18.53 1.71 0.21
C LYS A 31 -18.80 0.72 -0.93
N ILE A 32 -18.13 0.87 -2.07
CA ILE A 32 -18.25 -0.06 -3.21
C ILE A 32 -17.72 -1.45 -2.83
N LEU A 33 -16.59 -1.52 -2.12
CA LEU A 33 -16.00 -2.76 -1.62
C LEU A 33 -16.97 -3.52 -0.72
N ALA A 34 -17.58 -2.82 0.26
CA ALA A 34 -18.57 -3.42 1.14
C ALA A 34 -19.78 -3.95 0.35
N SER A 35 -20.27 -3.18 -0.63
CA SER A 35 -21.36 -3.62 -1.51
C SER A 35 -20.96 -4.84 -2.36
N ALA A 36 -19.75 -4.88 -2.91
CA ALA A 36 -19.27 -6.01 -3.70
C ALA A 36 -19.19 -7.30 -2.85
N CYS A 37 -18.69 -7.20 -1.62
CA CYS A 37 -18.67 -8.34 -0.70
C CYS A 37 -20.09 -8.82 -0.36
N GLN A 38 -21.04 -7.89 -0.14
CA GLN A 38 -22.44 -8.25 0.13
C GLN A 38 -23.06 -9.01 -1.05
N VAL A 39 -22.86 -8.54 -2.28
CA VAL A 39 -23.42 -9.22 -3.46
C VAL A 39 -22.79 -10.60 -3.67
N ILE A 40 -21.50 -10.78 -3.35
CA ILE A 40 -20.84 -12.11 -3.36
C ILE A 40 -21.52 -13.06 -2.37
N GLN A 41 -21.88 -12.56 -1.18
CA GLN A 41 -22.60 -13.33 -0.16
C GLN A 41 -24.01 -13.69 -0.63
N ASP A 42 -24.78 -12.69 -1.07
CA ASP A 42 -26.18 -12.85 -1.48
C ASP A 42 -26.32 -13.77 -2.70
N ALA A 43 -25.36 -13.72 -3.62
CA ALA A 43 -25.31 -14.60 -4.79
C ALA A 43 -24.86 -16.03 -4.47
N GLY A 44 -24.44 -16.32 -3.23
CA GLY A 44 -23.98 -17.64 -2.81
C GLY A 44 -22.72 -18.12 -3.56
N MET A 45 -21.88 -17.19 -4.03
CA MET A 45 -20.70 -17.53 -4.85
C MET A 45 -19.61 -18.25 -4.05
N VAL A 46 -19.63 -18.13 -2.72
CA VAL A 46 -18.71 -18.83 -1.83
C VAL A 46 -19.51 -19.60 -0.80
N LYS A 47 -19.19 -20.90 -0.64
CA LYS A 47 -19.80 -21.77 0.37
C LYS A 47 -19.48 -21.34 1.80
N ASP A 48 -18.27 -20.81 2.00
CA ASP A 48 -17.77 -20.28 3.27
C ASP A 48 -17.40 -18.79 3.11
N PHE A 49 -18.42 -17.95 3.23
CA PHE A 49 -18.24 -16.50 3.17
C PHE A 49 -17.39 -15.94 4.33
N PRO A 50 -17.55 -16.39 5.59
CA PRO A 50 -16.65 -15.99 6.68
C PRO A 50 -15.18 -16.29 6.36
N GLY A 51 -14.86 -17.48 5.84
CA GLY A 51 -13.50 -17.82 5.42
C GLY A 51 -13.00 -16.98 4.24
N PHE A 52 -13.87 -16.60 3.30
CA PHE A 52 -13.51 -15.64 2.24
C PHE A 52 -13.15 -14.26 2.80
N MET A 53 -13.97 -13.72 3.71
CA MET A 53 -13.69 -12.44 4.34
C MET A 53 -12.40 -12.48 5.15
N ASN A 54 -12.14 -13.57 5.87
CA ASN A 54 -10.87 -13.77 6.58
C ASN A 54 -9.68 -13.78 5.60
N ARG A 55 -9.77 -14.50 4.48
CA ARG A 55 -8.71 -14.48 3.45
C ARG A 55 -8.47 -13.09 2.86
N LEU A 56 -9.54 -12.35 2.55
CA LEU A 56 -9.43 -10.97 2.06
C LEU A 56 -8.73 -10.08 3.10
N GLN A 57 -9.12 -10.20 4.36
CA GLN A 57 -8.53 -9.45 5.46
C GLN A 57 -7.06 -9.82 5.71
N THR A 58 -6.70 -11.11 5.72
CA THR A 58 -5.32 -11.59 5.79
C THR A 58 -4.48 -11.05 4.64
N TRP A 59 -5.02 -11.08 3.41
CA TRP A 59 -4.35 -10.55 2.22
C TRP A 59 -4.08 -9.05 2.35
N VAL A 60 -5.06 -8.28 2.81
CA VAL A 60 -4.92 -6.85 3.09
C VAL A 60 -3.80 -6.61 4.11
N TYR A 61 -3.79 -7.37 5.20
CA TYR A 61 -2.78 -7.23 6.26
C TYR A 61 -1.37 -7.54 5.79
N LYS A 62 -1.19 -8.64 5.06
CA LYS A 62 0.11 -9.05 4.53
C LYS A 62 0.66 -8.07 3.48
N ARG A 63 -0.18 -7.22 2.88
CA ARG A 63 0.30 -6.12 1.99
C ARG A 63 0.54 -4.81 2.73
N THR A 64 -0.34 -4.44 3.65
CA THR A 64 -0.30 -3.12 4.31
C THR A 64 0.80 -3.06 5.37
N GLY A 65 0.92 -4.11 6.18
CA GLY A 65 1.85 -4.15 7.31
C GLY A 65 3.31 -3.97 6.89
N PRO A 66 3.83 -4.82 5.98
CA PRO A 66 5.22 -4.69 5.52
C PRO A 66 5.56 -3.31 4.94
N ARG A 67 4.68 -2.72 4.13
CA ARG A 67 4.89 -1.37 3.58
C ARG A 67 4.95 -0.29 4.67
N TYR A 68 4.07 -0.39 5.66
CA TYR A 68 4.12 0.52 6.81
C TYR A 68 5.44 0.38 7.58
N VAL A 69 5.88 -0.87 7.83
CA VAL A 69 7.17 -1.12 8.49
C VAL A 69 8.33 -0.55 7.67
N GLN A 70 8.30 -0.65 6.34
CA GLN A 70 9.31 -0.03 5.48
C GLN A 70 9.35 1.48 5.58
N ASP A 71 8.19 2.14 5.57
CA ASP A 71 8.10 3.59 5.77
C ASP A 71 8.68 3.98 7.14
N CYS A 72 8.38 3.23 8.20
CA CYS A 72 9.00 3.42 9.51
C CYS A 72 10.52 3.23 9.47
N ILE A 73 11.02 2.18 8.84
CA ILE A 73 12.46 1.91 8.70
C ILE A 73 13.16 3.03 7.92
N ALA A 74 12.58 3.48 6.81
CA ALA A 74 13.12 4.59 6.02
C ALA A 74 13.23 5.88 6.86
N ARG A 75 12.24 6.14 7.71
CA ARG A 75 12.27 7.27 8.66
C ARG A 75 13.30 7.09 9.76
N PHE A 76 13.47 5.87 10.30
CA PHE A 76 14.51 5.59 11.29
C PHE A 76 15.93 5.79 10.76
N LYS A 77 16.12 5.59 9.44
CA LYS A 77 17.40 5.83 8.75
C LYS A 77 17.66 7.30 8.44
N SER A 78 16.61 8.12 8.33
CA SER A 78 16.79 9.56 8.11
C SER A 78 17.29 10.24 9.40
N TYR A 79 18.33 11.06 9.29
CA TYR A 79 18.96 11.79 10.41
C TYR A 79 18.01 12.74 11.18
N ASP A 80 16.80 13.02 10.66
CA ASP A 80 15.75 13.85 11.29
C ASP A 80 14.89 13.09 12.33
N PHE A 81 15.42 12.02 12.94
CA PHE A 81 14.66 11.15 13.86
C PHE A 81 14.31 11.82 15.20
N SER A 82 14.99 12.91 15.59
CA SER A 82 15.00 13.39 16.98
C SER A 82 13.72 14.08 17.48
N THR A 83 12.75 14.47 16.66
CA THR A 83 11.65 15.34 17.13
C THR A 83 10.36 15.24 16.29
N ASN A 84 9.79 14.04 16.09
CA ASN A 84 8.43 13.98 15.52
C ASN A 84 7.41 13.26 16.44
N PRO A 85 6.80 14.01 17.39
CA PRO A 85 5.73 13.50 18.24
C PRO A 85 4.53 12.93 17.46
N GLU A 86 4.27 13.41 16.24
CA GLU A 86 3.19 12.93 15.39
C GLU A 86 3.48 11.52 14.85
N PHE A 87 4.71 11.29 14.40
CA PHE A 87 5.13 9.97 13.94
C PHE A 87 5.06 8.96 15.09
N GLU A 88 5.50 9.35 16.29
CA GLU A 88 5.39 8.52 17.49
C GLU A 88 3.94 8.22 17.86
N ALA A 89 3.04 9.21 17.78
CA ALA A 89 1.61 9.02 18.02
C ALA A 89 0.98 8.08 16.99
N SER A 90 1.33 8.23 15.71
CA SER A 90 0.87 7.37 14.61
C SER A 90 1.40 5.94 14.77
N LEU A 91 2.68 5.78 15.08
CA LEU A 91 3.32 4.50 15.33
C LEU A 91 2.68 3.76 16.50
N SER A 92 2.48 4.46 17.63
CA SER A 92 1.82 3.92 18.81
C SER A 92 0.38 3.47 18.52
N ARG A 93 -0.36 4.25 17.70
CA ARG A 93 -1.72 3.89 17.28
C ARG A 93 -1.73 2.64 16.39
N ASN A 94 -0.81 2.54 15.44
CA ASN A 94 -0.77 1.42 14.48
C ASN A 94 -0.23 0.14 15.11
N LEU A 95 0.72 0.21 16.04
CA LEU A 95 1.27 -0.96 16.76
C LEU A 95 0.23 -1.70 17.63
N ARG A 96 -0.90 -1.05 17.96
CA ARG A 96 -2.04 -1.71 18.61
C ARG A 96 -2.74 -2.71 17.72
N GLN A 97 -2.59 -2.59 16.39
CA GLN A 97 -3.18 -3.54 15.46
C GLN A 97 -2.32 -4.81 15.43
N PRO A 98 -2.88 -6.00 15.75
CA PRO A 98 -2.12 -7.25 15.77
C PRO A 98 -1.41 -7.55 14.45
N SER A 99 -2.03 -7.18 13.32
CA SER A 99 -1.48 -7.34 11.98
C SER A 99 -0.23 -6.50 11.74
N ILE A 100 -0.22 -5.24 12.19
CA ILE A 100 0.96 -4.36 12.08
C ILE A 100 2.06 -4.86 12.99
N ARG A 101 1.72 -5.26 14.22
CA ARG A 101 2.69 -5.83 15.17
C ARG A 101 3.37 -7.08 14.61
N SER A 102 2.59 -8.00 14.04
CA SER A 102 3.11 -9.19 13.35
C SER A 102 4.02 -8.82 12.18
N ALA A 103 3.70 -7.77 11.41
CA ALA A 103 4.59 -7.29 10.34
C ALA A 103 5.93 -6.75 10.87
N PHE A 104 5.94 -6.08 12.04
CA PHE A 104 7.19 -5.66 12.69
C PHE A 104 8.01 -6.87 13.17
N GLU A 105 7.37 -7.92 13.67
CA GLU A 105 8.03 -9.17 14.05
C GLU A 105 8.65 -9.87 12.84
N GLU A 106 7.92 -9.95 11.72
CA GLU A 106 8.43 -10.47 10.45
C GLU A 106 9.62 -9.65 9.93
N ALA A 107 9.59 -8.33 10.11
CA ALA A 107 10.66 -7.44 9.67
C ALA A 107 11.99 -7.65 10.42
N LEU A 108 11.98 -8.28 11.59
CA LEU A 108 13.23 -8.68 12.27
C LEU A 108 14.03 -9.72 11.46
N GLN A 109 13.37 -10.44 10.54
CA GLN A 109 14.02 -11.42 9.64
C GLN A 109 14.57 -10.78 8.36
N TRP A 110 14.25 -9.51 8.11
CA TRP A 110 14.71 -8.77 6.95
C TRP A 110 16.20 -8.44 7.07
N PRO A 111 16.90 -8.22 5.94
CA PRO A 111 18.29 -7.83 5.96
C PRO A 111 18.37 -6.33 6.25
N ILE A 112 18.14 -5.96 7.50
CA ILE A 112 18.25 -4.60 8.03
C ILE A 112 19.32 -4.58 9.13
N SER A 113 19.91 -3.41 9.37
CA SER A 113 20.98 -3.25 10.37
C SER A 113 20.51 -3.60 11.79
N GLU A 114 21.42 -4.06 12.64
CA GLU A 114 21.09 -4.40 14.02
C GLU A 114 20.60 -3.20 14.83
N ASP A 115 21.06 -1.99 14.54
CA ASP A 115 20.53 -0.77 15.17
C ASP A 115 19.03 -0.61 14.94
N ILE A 116 18.57 -0.87 13.70
CA ILE A 116 17.16 -0.78 13.35
C ILE A 116 16.39 -1.93 13.99
N LYS A 117 16.94 -3.14 14.01
CA LYS A 117 16.31 -4.27 14.71
C LYS A 117 16.17 -4.01 16.21
N ASN A 118 17.17 -3.39 16.84
CA ASN A 118 17.10 -2.98 18.24
C ASN A 118 15.99 -1.95 18.48
N LYS A 119 15.85 -0.95 17.59
CA LYS A 119 14.71 -0.01 17.64
C LYS A 119 13.37 -0.74 17.51
N ILE A 120 13.24 -1.68 16.58
CA ILE A 120 12.02 -2.49 16.41
C ILE A 120 11.75 -3.34 17.66
N ARG A 121 12.75 -4.02 18.22
CA ARG A 121 12.63 -4.81 19.46
C ARG A 121 12.17 -3.93 20.62
N ALA A 122 12.71 -2.72 20.77
CA ALA A 122 12.30 -1.77 21.78
C ALA A 122 10.82 -1.37 21.60
N LEU A 123 10.38 -1.09 20.38
CA LEU A 123 8.98 -0.75 20.07
C LEU A 123 8.03 -1.92 20.35
N LEU A 124 8.44 -3.15 20.06
CA LEU A 124 7.64 -4.35 20.35
C LEU A 124 7.61 -4.66 21.85
N GLY A 125 8.69 -4.41 22.58
CA GLY A 125 8.82 -4.68 24.01
C GLY A 125 8.16 -3.65 24.92
N GLN A 126 7.84 -2.46 24.42
CA GLN A 126 7.09 -1.48 25.19
C GLN A 126 5.69 -2.04 25.50
N PRO A 127 5.24 -2.00 26.78
CA PRO A 127 3.85 -2.26 27.09
C PRO A 127 3.01 -1.30 26.25
N LEU A 128 1.84 -1.76 25.78
CA LEU A 128 0.87 -0.91 25.08
C LEU A 128 0.33 0.13 26.08
N VAL A 129 1.15 1.10 26.45
CA VAL A 129 0.75 2.17 27.35
C VAL A 129 -0.27 2.98 26.57
N SER A 130 -1.50 2.94 27.04
CA SER A 130 -2.53 3.85 26.59
C SER A 130 -2.05 5.28 26.88
N PRO A 131 -1.92 6.18 25.89
CA PRO A 131 -2.57 7.45 26.02
C PRO A 131 -4.05 7.11 26.13
N SER A 132 -4.50 6.83 27.36
CA SER A 132 -5.91 7.00 27.65
C SER A 132 -6.21 8.45 27.28
N PRO A 133 -7.27 8.74 26.51
CA PRO A 133 -7.76 10.10 26.48
C PRO A 133 -8.06 10.43 27.93
N GLN A 134 -7.24 11.28 28.55
CA GLN A 134 -7.76 12.12 29.60
C GLN A 134 -8.83 12.96 28.90
N LYS A 135 -10.05 12.40 28.85
CA LYS A 135 -11.25 13.22 28.81
C LYS A 135 -11.08 14.23 29.93
N SER A 136 -11.34 15.49 29.61
CA SER A 136 -11.31 16.66 30.48
C SER A 136 -9.94 17.11 30.99
N GLU A 137 -9.31 18.01 30.22
CA GLU A 137 -8.63 19.21 30.77
C GLU A 137 -8.41 20.33 29.73
N LEU A 138 -8.90 20.16 28.49
CA LEU A 138 -8.92 21.20 27.45
C LEU A 138 -10.29 21.87 27.38
N ASN A 139 -10.79 22.35 28.53
CA ASN A 139 -12.07 23.05 28.59
C ASN A 139 -11.87 24.53 29.00
N THR A 140 -10.97 25.23 28.29
CA THR A 140 -10.95 26.70 28.09
C THR A 140 -9.76 27.09 27.20
N LYS A 141 -9.89 28.15 26.39
CA LYS A 141 -8.79 28.72 25.58
C LYS A 141 -7.54 29.07 26.42
N GLU A 142 -7.74 29.34 27.71
CA GLU A 142 -6.68 29.65 28.69
C GLU A 142 -5.85 28.43 29.09
N SER A 143 -6.40 27.20 28.99
CA SER A 143 -5.67 25.97 29.30
C SER A 143 -4.69 25.57 28.19
N PHE A 144 -5.04 25.72 26.91
CA PHE A 144 -4.19 25.30 25.79
C PHE A 144 -2.97 26.21 25.59
N ALA A 145 -3.15 27.54 25.70
CA ALA A 145 -2.07 28.51 25.48
C ALA A 145 -0.95 28.40 26.53
N GLY A 146 -1.25 27.92 27.74
CA GLY A 146 -0.27 27.71 28.82
C GLY A 146 0.53 26.41 28.71
N LEU A 147 0.19 25.51 27.78
CA LEU A 147 0.92 24.25 27.60
C LEU A 147 2.27 24.48 26.90
N SER A 148 3.26 23.62 27.21
CA SER A 148 4.52 23.59 26.45
C SER A 148 4.28 23.24 24.98
N PRO A 149 5.15 23.66 24.04
CA PRO A 149 5.00 23.35 22.62
C PRO A 149 4.84 21.85 22.32
N ASP A 150 5.53 20.98 23.07
CA ASP A 150 5.40 19.53 22.92
C ASP A 150 4.01 19.04 23.35
N ARG A 151 3.50 19.54 24.48
CA ARG A 151 2.15 19.21 24.96
C ARG A 151 1.07 19.73 24.02
N GLN A 152 1.24 20.94 23.47
CA GLN A 152 0.37 21.48 22.42
C GLN A 152 0.37 20.59 21.18
N THR A 153 1.56 20.20 20.71
CA THR A 153 1.73 19.32 19.54
C THR A 153 1.03 17.97 19.75
N MET A 154 1.22 17.35 20.91
CA MET A 154 0.55 16.10 21.28
C MET A 154 -0.97 16.24 21.34
N ALA A 155 -1.47 17.29 21.98
CA ALA A 155 -2.90 17.56 22.10
C ALA A 155 -3.55 17.73 20.71
N VAL A 156 -2.96 18.58 19.86
CA VAL A 156 -3.44 18.83 18.49
C VAL A 156 -3.41 17.55 17.64
N SER A 157 -2.36 16.74 17.78
CA SER A 157 -2.22 15.47 17.05
C SER A 157 -3.24 14.41 17.48
N SER A 158 -3.80 14.54 18.68
CA SER A 158 -4.77 13.60 19.23
C SER A 158 -6.21 13.85 18.76
N TRP A 159 -6.53 15.06 18.30
CA TRP A 159 -7.90 15.42 17.92
C TRP A 159 -8.45 14.59 16.75
N GLY A 160 -9.62 14.01 16.98
CA GLY A 160 -10.44 13.30 15.99
C GLY A 160 -11.68 14.09 15.60
N ALA A 161 -12.52 13.50 14.73
CA ALA A 161 -13.75 14.12 14.23
C ALA A 161 -14.74 14.45 15.37
N GLU A 162 -14.70 13.67 16.44
CA GLU A 162 -15.45 13.87 17.68
C GLU A 162 -15.10 15.17 18.41
N ASN A 163 -13.89 15.70 18.24
CA ASN A 163 -13.43 16.92 18.92
C ASN A 163 -13.57 18.17 18.04
N ILE A 164 -14.14 18.09 16.84
CA ILE A 164 -14.07 19.18 15.85
C ILE A 164 -14.63 20.50 16.37
N LYS A 165 -15.71 20.47 17.17
CA LYS A 165 -16.34 21.68 17.73
C LYS A 165 -15.39 22.45 18.67
N GLU A 166 -14.64 21.73 19.49
CA GLU A 166 -13.69 22.29 20.47
C GLU A 166 -12.34 22.63 19.80
N ALA A 167 -11.88 21.77 18.89
CA ALA A 167 -10.60 21.92 18.20
C ALA A 167 -10.59 23.11 17.23
N LYS A 168 -11.70 23.34 16.52
CA LYS A 168 -11.79 24.37 15.46
C LYS A 168 -11.33 25.77 15.90
N PRO A 169 -11.85 26.38 16.97
CA PRO A 169 -11.44 27.73 17.37
C PRO A 169 -9.97 27.81 17.82
N ILE A 170 -9.41 26.72 18.35
CA ILE A 170 -7.99 26.66 18.74
C ILE A 170 -7.11 26.54 17.50
N LEU A 171 -7.48 25.67 16.56
CA LEU A 171 -6.79 25.50 15.28
C LEU A 171 -6.80 26.78 14.45
N GLU A 172 -7.94 27.46 14.34
CA GLU A 172 -8.03 28.75 13.64
C GLU A 172 -7.06 29.77 14.22
N ASN A 173 -6.97 29.86 15.55
CA ASN A 173 -6.01 30.76 16.20
C ASN A 173 -4.55 30.37 15.90
N LEU A 174 -4.21 29.08 15.99
CA LEU A 174 -2.85 28.60 15.70
C LEU A 174 -2.42 28.81 14.25
N LEU A 175 -3.35 28.69 13.29
CA LEU A 175 -3.06 28.82 11.86
C LEU A 175 -3.01 30.28 11.39
N ILE A 176 -3.65 31.20 12.12
CA ILE A 176 -3.64 32.64 11.80
C ILE A 176 -2.54 33.38 12.56
N SER A 177 -2.05 32.81 13.67
CA SER A 177 -0.91 33.32 14.44
C SER A 177 0.28 33.73 13.56
N GLU A 178 0.88 34.89 13.84
CA GLU A 178 2.03 35.40 13.06
C GLU A 178 3.33 34.64 13.33
N ARG A 179 3.47 34.02 14.52
CA ARG A 179 4.70 33.30 14.92
C ARG A 179 4.40 32.07 15.80
N PRO A 180 3.68 31.07 15.28
CA PRO A 180 3.52 29.81 15.99
C PRO A 180 4.85 29.06 16.03
N ASN A 181 5.07 28.30 17.10
CA ASN A 181 6.14 27.31 17.13
C ASN A 181 5.99 26.34 15.93
N GLU A 182 7.08 26.05 15.22
CA GLU A 182 7.04 25.30 13.95
C GLU A 182 6.48 23.88 14.11
N SER A 183 6.80 23.19 15.22
CA SER A 183 6.25 21.87 15.54
C SER A 183 4.74 21.93 15.77
N VAL A 184 4.28 22.92 16.54
CA VAL A 184 2.85 23.14 16.82
C VAL A 184 2.11 23.52 15.53
N LEU A 185 2.71 24.37 14.69
CA LEU A 185 2.13 24.77 13.41
C LEU A 185 1.98 23.57 12.47
N SER A 186 3.03 22.76 12.30
CA SER A 186 2.95 21.55 11.46
C SER A 186 1.84 20.62 11.94
N ALA A 187 1.73 20.38 13.25
CA ALA A 187 0.65 19.56 13.82
C ALA A 187 -0.73 20.19 13.60
N ALA A 188 -0.86 21.52 13.73
CA ALA A 188 -2.12 22.23 13.47
C ALA A 188 -2.54 22.13 12.01
N ILE A 189 -1.62 22.25 11.05
CA ILE A 189 -1.91 22.10 9.61
C ILE A 189 -2.39 20.68 9.31
N GLN A 190 -1.73 19.67 9.88
CA GLN A 190 -2.14 18.26 9.73
C GLN A 190 -3.50 17.98 10.37
N ALA A 191 -3.76 18.51 11.57
CA ALA A 191 -5.05 18.40 12.22
C ALA A 191 -6.15 19.08 11.39
N ALA A 192 -5.91 20.28 10.86
CA ALA A 192 -6.83 20.95 9.94
C ALA A 192 -7.08 20.15 8.66
N THR A 193 -6.05 19.53 8.10
CA THR A 193 -6.16 18.64 6.94
C THR A 193 -7.05 17.42 7.25
N ARG A 194 -6.77 16.75 8.36
CA ARG A 194 -7.51 15.56 8.83
C ARG A 194 -8.95 15.86 9.21
N LEU A 195 -9.22 17.02 9.81
CA LEU A 195 -10.55 17.47 10.25
C LEU A 195 -11.30 18.24 9.17
N GLU A 196 -10.75 18.32 7.95
CA GLU A 196 -11.34 19.00 6.80
C GLU A 196 -11.64 20.50 7.03
N LEU A 197 -10.81 21.18 7.84
CA LEU A 197 -10.92 22.62 8.07
C LEU A 197 -10.34 23.40 6.88
N ARG A 198 -11.24 24.01 6.10
CA ARG A 198 -10.93 24.81 4.91
C ARG A 198 -10.73 26.29 5.25
N GLY A 199 -10.21 27.06 4.29
CA GLY A 199 -10.10 28.52 4.38
C GLY A 199 -8.69 29.04 4.64
N PHE A 200 -7.68 28.17 4.69
CA PHE A 200 -6.29 28.56 4.97
C PHE A 200 -5.39 28.49 3.72
N ASN A 201 -5.95 28.55 2.51
CA ASN A 201 -5.19 28.34 1.27
C ASN A 201 -4.06 29.37 1.11
N GLU A 202 -4.35 30.65 1.37
CA GLU A 202 -3.35 31.73 1.31
C GLU A 202 -2.25 31.55 2.36
N ASN A 203 -2.61 31.17 3.58
CA ASN A 203 -1.65 30.85 4.65
C ASN A 203 -0.79 29.64 4.26
N ALA A 204 -1.41 28.61 3.66
CA ALA A 204 -0.69 27.42 3.21
C ALA A 204 0.33 27.73 2.12
N LEU A 205 0.02 28.62 1.17
CA LEU A 205 1.00 29.12 0.21
C LEU A 205 2.16 29.89 0.87
N LYS A 206 1.92 30.58 1.99
CA LYS A 206 2.99 31.21 2.78
C LYS A 206 3.85 30.17 3.50
N TRP A 207 3.23 29.14 4.09
CA TRP A 207 3.94 28.06 4.81
C TRP A 207 4.84 27.23 3.90
N LEU A 208 4.57 27.18 2.59
CA LEU A 208 5.46 26.57 1.59
C LEU A 208 6.88 27.20 1.55
N LYS A 209 7.05 28.41 2.08
CA LYS A 209 8.33 29.13 2.16
C LYS A 209 9.01 28.99 3.53
N ASN A 210 8.44 28.20 4.44
CA ASN A 210 9.01 28.00 5.77
C ASN A 210 10.35 27.24 5.70
N LYS A 211 11.24 27.46 6.68
CA LYS A 211 12.54 26.76 6.79
C LYS A 211 12.38 25.34 7.34
N ASP A 212 11.38 25.11 8.18
CA ASP A 212 11.07 23.82 8.76
C ASP A 212 10.40 22.89 7.73
N ALA A 213 11.00 21.73 7.54
CA ALA A 213 10.55 20.74 6.56
C ALA A 213 9.19 20.11 6.91
N ASN A 214 8.79 20.12 8.19
CA ASN A 214 7.52 19.57 8.65
C ASN A 214 6.40 20.51 8.29
N VAL A 215 6.57 21.80 8.54
CA VAL A 215 5.63 22.85 8.13
C VAL A 215 5.44 22.81 6.61
N VAL A 216 6.52 22.77 5.83
CA VAL A 216 6.44 22.70 4.36
C VAL A 216 5.72 21.43 3.90
N SER A 217 6.06 20.26 4.45
CA SER A 217 5.41 18.99 4.12
C SER A 217 3.91 19.02 4.45
N SER A 218 3.54 19.55 5.62
CA SER A 218 2.14 19.64 6.04
C SER A 218 1.35 20.62 5.18
N ALA A 219 1.94 21.76 4.81
CA ALA A 219 1.35 22.71 3.88
C ALA A 219 1.13 22.12 2.48
N LEU A 220 2.07 21.32 1.99
CA LEU A 220 1.92 20.56 0.74
C LEU A 220 0.72 19.61 0.79
N GLU A 221 0.57 18.85 1.87
CA GLU A 221 -0.56 17.92 2.02
C GLU A 221 -1.90 18.66 2.13
N TYR A 222 -1.94 19.78 2.87
CA TYR A 222 -3.12 20.64 2.98
C TYR A 222 -3.57 21.16 1.61
N LEU A 223 -2.66 21.78 0.84
CA LEU A 223 -2.97 22.30 -0.49
C LEU A 223 -3.33 21.17 -1.45
N ALA A 224 -2.65 20.02 -1.41
CA ALA A 224 -3.01 18.89 -2.26
C ALA A 224 -4.42 18.33 -1.97
N GLN A 225 -4.99 18.61 -0.80
CA GLN A 225 -6.35 18.20 -0.44
C GLN A 225 -7.39 19.27 -0.79
N PHE A 226 -7.11 20.56 -0.55
CA PHE A 226 -8.11 21.62 -0.66
C PHE A 226 -7.91 22.60 -1.82
N ASP A 227 -6.72 22.67 -2.41
CA ASP A 227 -6.37 23.63 -3.47
C ASP A 227 -5.21 23.12 -4.36
N GLN A 228 -5.51 22.12 -5.19
CA GLN A 228 -4.52 21.49 -6.07
C GLN A 228 -4.04 22.42 -7.18
N GLU A 229 -4.91 23.31 -7.66
CA GLU A 229 -4.61 24.25 -8.72
C GLU A 229 -3.57 25.27 -8.25
N ALA A 230 -3.73 25.82 -7.05
CA ALA A 230 -2.74 26.73 -6.47
C ALA A 230 -1.40 26.03 -6.16
N LEU A 231 -1.41 24.74 -5.86
CA LEU A 231 -0.19 23.98 -5.56
C LEU A 231 0.67 23.69 -6.80
N PHE A 232 0.02 23.41 -7.95
CA PHE A 232 0.70 22.84 -9.12
C PHE A 232 1.91 23.66 -9.62
N PRO A 233 1.86 25.01 -9.68
CA PRO A 233 3.01 25.83 -10.08
C PRO A 233 4.26 25.63 -9.21
N PHE A 234 4.09 25.24 -7.95
CA PHE A 234 5.20 25.10 -6.99
C PHE A 234 5.71 23.67 -6.90
N LEU A 235 4.96 22.66 -7.32
CA LEU A 235 5.28 21.25 -7.08
C LEU A 235 6.67 20.85 -7.60
N GLY A 236 7.08 21.39 -8.75
CA GLY A 236 8.37 21.13 -9.37
C GLY A 236 9.58 21.48 -8.49
N GLN A 237 9.50 22.53 -7.66
CA GLN A 237 10.60 22.91 -6.78
C GLN A 237 10.77 21.91 -5.62
N PHE A 238 9.66 21.38 -5.11
CA PHE A 238 9.65 20.44 -3.99
C PHE A 238 10.09 19.03 -4.41
N LEU A 239 9.83 18.63 -5.66
CA LEU A 239 10.39 17.40 -6.24
C LEU A 239 11.93 17.45 -6.31
N LYS A 240 12.53 18.65 -6.35
CA LYS A 240 13.98 18.86 -6.34
C LYS A 240 14.56 19.06 -4.93
N SER A 241 13.72 19.08 -3.88
CA SER A 241 14.16 19.36 -2.51
C SER A 241 15.25 18.41 -2.04
N PRO A 242 16.29 18.87 -1.33
CA PRO A 242 17.28 17.99 -0.70
C PRO A 242 16.72 17.29 0.55
N ASN A 243 15.63 17.81 1.13
CA ASN A 243 14.99 17.21 2.29
C ASN A 243 14.10 16.03 1.85
N LEU A 244 14.37 14.85 2.41
CA LEU A 244 13.66 13.61 2.05
C LEU A 244 12.16 13.72 2.33
N ARG A 245 11.75 14.28 3.47
CA ARG A 245 10.34 14.39 3.84
C ARG A 245 9.56 15.24 2.84
N VAL A 246 10.07 16.42 2.53
CA VAL A 246 9.47 17.33 1.53
C VAL A 246 9.40 16.67 0.15
N LYS A 247 10.49 16.01 -0.30
CA LYS A 247 10.51 15.31 -1.59
C LYS A 247 9.52 14.14 -1.63
N THR A 248 9.46 13.33 -0.58
CA THR A 248 8.52 12.21 -0.46
C THR A 248 7.08 12.71 -0.54
N THR A 249 6.74 13.77 0.18
CA THR A 249 5.41 14.38 0.13
C THR A 249 5.09 14.93 -1.26
N ALA A 250 6.02 15.66 -1.88
CA ALA A 250 5.85 16.15 -3.25
C ALA A 250 5.67 15.00 -4.27
N LEU A 251 6.41 13.90 -4.13
CA LEU A 251 6.26 12.72 -4.98
C LEU A 251 4.94 11.98 -4.76
N LYS A 252 4.47 11.85 -3.51
CA LYS A 252 3.15 11.29 -3.18
C LYS A 252 2.03 12.10 -3.83
N ILE A 253 2.17 13.42 -3.85
CA ILE A 253 1.24 14.33 -4.51
C ILE A 253 1.35 14.18 -6.03
N PHE A 254 2.55 14.25 -6.59
CA PHE A 254 2.81 14.15 -8.03
C PHE A 254 2.33 12.81 -8.62
N LYS A 255 2.49 11.71 -7.88
CA LYS A 255 1.98 10.38 -8.25
C LYS A 255 0.47 10.37 -8.55
N ARG A 256 -0.31 11.21 -7.87
CA ARG A 256 -1.77 11.31 -8.09
C ARG A 256 -2.10 11.89 -9.49
N PHE A 257 -1.17 12.62 -10.07
CA PHE A 257 -1.28 13.22 -11.41
C PHE A 257 -0.61 12.34 -12.47
N ASP A 258 0.66 11.94 -12.24
CA ASP A 258 1.43 11.15 -13.18
C ASP A 258 2.37 10.18 -12.44
N ALA A 259 1.83 9.00 -12.08
CA ALA A 259 2.61 7.95 -11.42
C ALA A 259 3.77 7.42 -12.29
N PRO A 260 3.59 7.11 -13.60
CA PRO A 260 4.69 6.68 -14.44
C PRO A 260 5.87 7.67 -14.49
N GLN A 261 5.58 8.97 -14.61
CA GLN A 261 6.63 9.99 -14.65
C GLN A 261 7.33 10.13 -13.30
N ALA A 262 6.59 10.09 -12.19
CA ALA A 262 7.16 10.08 -10.84
C ALA A 262 8.10 8.88 -10.63
N VAL A 263 7.72 7.69 -11.09
CA VAL A 263 8.57 6.49 -11.04
C VAL A 263 9.81 6.67 -11.90
N LYS A 264 9.70 7.20 -13.12
CA LYS A 264 10.88 7.49 -13.97
C LYS A 264 11.88 8.40 -13.28
N MET A 265 11.41 9.44 -12.57
CA MET A 265 12.29 10.33 -11.79
C MET A 265 13.06 9.57 -10.70
N LEU A 266 12.39 8.66 -9.99
CA LEU A 266 13.02 7.82 -8.97
C LEU A 266 14.01 6.81 -9.56
N VAL A 267 13.68 6.21 -10.70
CA VAL A 267 14.59 5.31 -11.43
C VAL A 267 15.83 6.05 -11.91
N LEU A 268 15.72 7.30 -12.34
CA LEU A 268 16.89 8.14 -12.64
C LEU A 268 17.75 8.39 -11.38
N MET A 269 17.13 8.62 -10.23
CA MET A 269 17.84 8.78 -8.96
C MET A 269 18.58 7.50 -8.52
N LEU A 270 18.09 6.30 -8.86
CA LEU A 270 18.81 5.04 -8.62
C LEU A 270 20.13 4.94 -9.40
N LYS A 271 20.28 5.71 -10.48
CA LYS A 271 21.52 5.79 -11.27
C LYS A 271 22.46 6.89 -10.78
N GLY A 272 22.01 7.72 -9.84
CA GLY A 272 22.73 8.85 -9.29
C GLY A 272 23.80 8.48 -8.27
N ASP A 273 24.14 9.45 -7.42
CA ASP A 273 25.06 9.25 -6.29
C ASP A 273 24.43 8.41 -5.15
N HIS A 274 25.23 8.07 -4.14
CA HIS A 274 24.77 7.26 -3.01
C HIS A 274 23.57 7.88 -2.27
N LYS A 275 23.58 9.20 -2.06
CA LYS A 275 22.48 9.92 -1.38
C LYS A 275 21.20 9.86 -2.20
N GLN A 276 21.29 10.08 -3.51
CA GLN A 276 20.18 9.99 -4.45
C GLN A 276 19.60 8.57 -4.49
N ARG A 277 20.45 7.53 -4.49
CA ARG A 277 20.03 6.13 -4.42
C ARG A 277 19.27 5.82 -3.13
N CYS A 278 19.79 6.25 -1.98
CA CYS A 278 19.11 6.12 -0.69
C CYS A 278 17.75 6.82 -0.69
N MET A 279 17.68 8.06 -1.17
CA MET A 279 16.41 8.78 -1.28
C MET A 279 15.43 8.07 -2.23
N ALA A 280 15.91 7.56 -3.35
CA ALA A 280 15.08 6.87 -4.33
C ALA A 280 14.41 5.63 -3.73
N LEU A 281 15.20 4.76 -3.07
CA LEU A 281 14.70 3.55 -2.42
C LEU A 281 13.68 3.88 -1.32
N SER A 282 13.92 4.91 -0.52
CA SER A 282 12.96 5.38 0.49
C SER A 282 11.65 5.89 -0.12
N CYS A 283 11.70 6.56 -1.28
CA CYS A 283 10.49 7.05 -1.93
C CYS A 283 9.71 5.94 -2.67
N LEU A 284 10.39 4.94 -3.23
CA LEU A 284 9.77 3.86 -4.01
C LEU A 284 8.77 3.01 -3.20
N ILE A 285 8.88 3.01 -1.87
CA ILE A 285 7.92 2.37 -0.94
C ILE A 285 6.48 2.87 -1.20
N HIS A 286 6.33 4.12 -1.66
CA HIS A 286 5.03 4.73 -1.90
C HIS A 286 4.48 4.47 -3.31
N PHE A 287 5.16 3.68 -4.15
CA PHE A 287 4.76 3.41 -5.53
C PHE A 287 4.35 1.94 -5.72
N GLU A 288 3.60 1.67 -6.77
CA GLU A 288 3.22 0.30 -7.10
C GLU A 288 4.47 -0.45 -7.58
N PHE A 289 4.78 -1.56 -6.90
CA PHE A 289 6.02 -2.33 -7.14
C PHE A 289 6.17 -2.79 -8.60
N SER A 290 5.05 -3.12 -9.26
CA SER A 290 5.04 -3.54 -10.67
C SER A 290 5.64 -2.50 -11.63
N MET A 291 5.53 -1.20 -11.29
CA MET A 291 5.99 -0.09 -12.13
C MET A 291 7.52 0.04 -12.18
N PHE A 292 8.22 -0.46 -11.16
CA PHE A 292 9.68 -0.31 -11.04
C PHE A 292 10.40 -1.62 -10.74
N ARG A 293 9.69 -2.77 -10.69
CA ARG A 293 10.28 -4.10 -10.42
C ARG A 293 11.49 -4.39 -11.29
N LYS A 294 11.38 -4.11 -12.60
CA LYS A 294 12.45 -4.35 -13.56
C LYS A 294 13.66 -3.46 -13.25
N ASP A 295 13.43 -2.16 -13.10
CA ASP A 295 14.50 -1.20 -12.81
C ASP A 295 15.20 -1.50 -11.47
N LEU A 296 14.45 -1.95 -10.46
CA LEU A 296 15.01 -2.39 -9.19
C LEU A 296 15.83 -3.67 -9.33
N ALA A 297 15.39 -4.64 -10.15
CA ALA A 297 16.17 -5.84 -10.44
C ALA A 297 17.46 -5.50 -11.21
N ASP A 298 17.39 -4.56 -12.16
CA ASP A 298 18.56 -4.09 -12.90
C ASP A 298 19.52 -3.34 -11.95
N PHE A 299 19.00 -2.56 -11.00
CA PHE A 299 19.78 -1.94 -9.93
C PHE A 299 20.51 -2.96 -9.05
N ILE A 300 19.82 -4.01 -8.58
CA ILE A 300 20.42 -5.09 -7.79
C ILE A 300 21.45 -5.88 -8.61
N SER A 301 21.19 -6.10 -9.90
CA SER A 301 22.12 -6.78 -10.82
C SER A 301 23.46 -6.04 -10.94
N GLY A 302 23.46 -4.72 -10.78
CA GLY A 302 24.67 -3.89 -10.72
C GLY A 302 25.50 -4.08 -9.44
N ASN A 303 25.10 -5.00 -8.55
CA ASN A 303 25.75 -5.32 -7.27
C ASN A 303 26.06 -4.05 -6.44
N PRO A 304 25.03 -3.30 -6.01
CA PRO A 304 25.22 -2.07 -5.27
C PRO A 304 25.85 -2.34 -3.89
N GLN A 305 26.28 -1.25 -3.22
CA GLN A 305 26.77 -1.33 -1.84
C GLN A 305 25.76 -2.03 -0.92
N ARG A 306 26.28 -2.66 0.13
CA ARG A 306 25.53 -3.60 0.97
C ARG A 306 24.24 -3.00 1.54
N ASP A 307 24.29 -1.78 2.04
CA ASP A 307 23.15 -1.06 2.62
C ASP A 307 22.05 -0.72 1.60
N LEU A 308 22.44 -0.38 0.37
CA LEU A 308 21.54 -0.14 -0.76
C LEU A 308 20.92 -1.45 -1.27
N LEU A 309 21.73 -2.51 -1.36
CA LEU A 309 21.29 -3.87 -1.72
C LEU A 309 20.23 -4.36 -0.74
N GLU A 310 20.49 -4.23 0.55
CA GLU A 310 19.58 -4.58 1.63
C GLU A 310 18.25 -3.83 1.55
N SER A 311 18.32 -2.52 1.31
CA SER A 311 17.13 -1.67 1.15
C SER A 311 16.32 -2.06 -0.10
N ALA A 312 16.98 -2.38 -1.21
CA ALA A 312 16.33 -2.84 -2.44
C ALA A 312 15.67 -4.23 -2.28
N ILE A 313 16.33 -5.14 -1.57
CA ILE A 313 15.79 -6.48 -1.29
C ILE A 313 14.56 -6.40 -0.37
N CYS A 314 14.57 -5.49 0.61
CA CYS A 314 13.40 -5.24 1.45
C CYS A 314 12.17 -4.93 0.57
N LEU A 315 12.30 -4.11 -0.47
CA LEU A 315 11.17 -3.78 -1.36
C LEU A 315 10.54 -5.02 -2.02
N PHE A 316 11.33 -6.04 -2.36
CA PHE A 316 10.80 -7.33 -2.82
C PHE A 316 10.05 -8.07 -1.70
N GLN A 317 10.60 -8.10 -0.48
CA GLN A 317 10.00 -8.79 0.67
C GLN A 317 8.65 -8.17 1.07
N ALA A 318 8.52 -6.85 1.01
CA ALA A 318 7.27 -6.16 1.32
C ALA A 318 6.23 -6.20 0.20
N ASN A 319 6.59 -6.71 -0.98
CA ASN A 319 5.67 -6.84 -2.11
C ASN A 319 5.69 -8.26 -2.69
N PRO A 320 5.22 -9.29 -1.96
CA PRO A 320 5.21 -10.66 -2.46
C PRO A 320 4.38 -10.77 -3.74
N ASP A 321 4.97 -11.29 -4.80
CA ASP A 321 4.34 -11.42 -6.11
C ASP A 321 4.94 -12.61 -6.86
N VAL A 322 4.11 -13.30 -7.64
CA VAL A 322 4.51 -14.47 -8.42
C VAL A 322 5.62 -14.14 -9.42
N GLU A 323 5.58 -12.96 -10.04
CA GLU A 323 6.59 -12.49 -10.99
C GLU A 323 7.94 -12.26 -10.30
N ASN A 324 7.96 -11.98 -8.99
CA ASN A 324 9.19 -11.80 -8.24
C ASN A 324 9.99 -13.10 -8.13
N LEU A 325 9.34 -14.27 -8.11
CA LEU A 325 10.04 -15.56 -7.95
C LEU A 325 11.06 -15.80 -9.06
N PHE A 326 10.67 -15.54 -10.32
CA PHE A 326 11.56 -15.70 -11.46
C PHE A 326 12.64 -14.61 -11.50
N VAL A 327 12.27 -13.36 -11.18
CA VAL A 327 13.23 -12.25 -11.11
C VAL A 327 14.32 -12.53 -10.08
N LEU A 328 13.93 -12.91 -8.86
CA LEU A 328 14.84 -13.26 -7.78
C LEU A 328 15.68 -14.49 -8.13
N PHE A 329 15.10 -15.51 -8.77
CA PHE A 329 15.87 -16.67 -9.25
C PHE A 329 16.96 -16.26 -10.24
N ARG A 330 16.66 -15.36 -11.19
CA ARG A 330 17.66 -14.88 -12.15
C ARG A 330 18.76 -14.08 -11.46
N LEU A 331 18.40 -13.23 -10.49
CA LEU A 331 19.37 -12.49 -9.68
C LEU A 331 20.28 -13.43 -8.88
N GLU A 332 19.70 -14.45 -8.23
CA GLU A 332 20.43 -15.49 -7.49
C GLU A 332 21.50 -16.18 -8.34
N LYS A 333 21.22 -16.47 -9.61
CA LYS A 333 22.18 -17.18 -10.49
C LYS A 333 23.29 -16.30 -11.06
N ASN A 334 23.11 -14.99 -11.08
CA ASN A 334 24.01 -14.07 -11.78
C ASN A 334 24.82 -13.18 -10.82
N LEU A 335 24.60 -13.28 -9.51
CA LEU A 335 25.26 -12.44 -8.51
C LEU A 335 26.31 -13.23 -7.71
N PRO A 336 27.27 -12.54 -7.07
CA PRO A 336 28.27 -13.16 -6.20
C PRO A 336 27.64 -14.01 -5.09
N ALA A 337 28.35 -15.04 -4.62
CA ALA A 337 27.81 -16.04 -3.70
C ALA A 337 27.16 -15.46 -2.43
N GLU A 338 27.74 -14.41 -1.86
CA GLU A 338 27.17 -13.74 -0.67
C GLU A 338 25.83 -13.08 -0.98
N THR A 339 25.76 -12.28 -2.05
CA THR A 339 24.53 -11.64 -2.52
C THR A 339 23.50 -12.67 -2.97
N ALA A 340 23.93 -13.72 -3.67
CA ALA A 340 23.07 -14.81 -4.14
C ALA A 340 22.36 -15.51 -2.97
N LYS A 341 23.06 -15.79 -1.87
CA LYS A 341 22.45 -16.37 -0.65
C LYS A 341 21.35 -15.47 -0.08
N LEU A 342 21.57 -14.16 -0.09
CA LEU A 342 20.58 -13.21 0.40
C LEU A 342 19.34 -13.16 -0.50
N ILE A 343 19.54 -13.15 -1.82
CA ILE A 343 18.46 -13.19 -2.81
C ILE A 343 17.70 -14.52 -2.72
N GLU A 344 18.38 -15.65 -2.56
CA GLU A 344 17.78 -16.97 -2.36
C GLU A 344 16.87 -16.97 -1.13
N LYS A 345 17.36 -16.46 0.02
CA LYS A 345 16.56 -16.33 1.24
C LYS A 345 15.29 -15.52 0.97
N THR A 346 15.42 -14.38 0.30
CA THR A 346 14.28 -13.52 -0.06
C THR A 346 13.29 -14.23 -1.01
N ARG A 347 13.79 -14.99 -1.98
CA ARG A 347 12.96 -15.78 -2.90
C ARG A 347 12.16 -16.83 -2.14
N ARG A 348 12.80 -17.59 -1.25
CA ARG A 348 12.13 -18.61 -0.42
C ARG A 348 11.10 -17.98 0.53
N GLN A 349 11.39 -16.82 1.10
CA GLN A 349 10.42 -16.09 1.92
C GLN A 349 9.22 -15.64 1.07
N THR A 350 9.47 -15.09 -0.10
CA THR A 350 8.41 -14.67 -1.04
C THR A 350 7.54 -15.86 -1.41
N GLU A 351 8.15 -17.02 -1.65
CA GLU A 351 7.47 -18.28 -1.92
C GLU A 351 6.55 -18.71 -0.75
N SER A 352 7.06 -18.76 0.48
CA SER A 352 6.25 -19.06 1.67
C SER A 352 5.07 -18.10 1.80
N ASN A 353 5.32 -16.80 1.65
CA ASN A 353 4.27 -15.77 1.75
C ASN A 353 3.17 -15.98 0.70
N LEU A 354 3.53 -16.35 -0.54
CA LEU A 354 2.55 -16.60 -1.61
C LEU A 354 1.74 -17.88 -1.38
N ILE A 355 2.34 -18.91 -0.78
CA ILE A 355 1.64 -20.15 -0.38
C ILE A 355 0.66 -19.84 0.77
N GLU A 356 1.12 -19.14 1.80
CA GLU A 356 0.31 -18.73 2.95
C GLU A 356 -0.90 -17.88 2.53
N MET A 357 -0.72 -16.99 1.55
CA MET A 357 -1.80 -16.18 0.98
C MET A 357 -2.74 -16.99 0.06
N GLY A 358 -2.44 -18.26 -0.23
CA GLY A 358 -3.21 -19.10 -1.14
C GLY A 358 -3.10 -18.68 -2.61
N ILE A 359 -2.11 -17.87 -2.98
CA ILE A 359 -1.89 -17.38 -4.35
C ILE A 359 -1.27 -18.48 -5.21
N ILE A 360 -0.37 -19.29 -4.64
CA ILE A 360 0.26 -20.43 -5.32
C ILE A 360 0.07 -21.70 -4.47
N LEU A 361 -0.19 -22.81 -5.13
CA LEU A 361 -0.17 -24.14 -4.49
C LEU A 361 1.28 -24.63 -4.38
N ALA A 362 1.68 -25.11 -3.20
CA ALA A 362 3.05 -25.53 -2.90
C ALA A 362 3.66 -26.49 -3.95
N PHE A 363 2.87 -27.39 -4.53
CA PHE A 363 3.35 -28.36 -5.52
C PHE A 363 3.66 -27.78 -6.91
N LEU A 364 3.21 -26.56 -7.23
CA LEU A 364 3.40 -25.94 -8.55
C LEU A 364 4.76 -25.24 -8.72
N ILE A 365 5.51 -25.08 -7.63
CA ILE A 365 6.65 -24.15 -7.58
C ILE A 365 7.90 -24.74 -8.27
N SER A 366 8.17 -26.02 -8.04
CA SER A 366 9.42 -26.68 -8.48
C SER A 366 9.50 -26.93 -10.00
N SER A 367 8.38 -26.91 -10.72
CA SER A 367 8.33 -27.34 -12.13
C SER A 367 7.93 -26.26 -13.14
N HIS A 368 7.19 -25.23 -12.73
CA HIS A 368 6.54 -24.29 -13.67
C HIS A 368 7.05 -22.84 -13.62
N PHE A 369 7.43 -22.30 -12.45
CA PHE A 369 7.75 -20.87 -12.32
C PHE A 369 9.20 -20.49 -12.63
N LEU A 370 10.11 -21.47 -12.67
CA LEU A 370 11.56 -21.23 -12.87
C LEU A 370 12.03 -21.47 -14.32
N LYS A 371 11.12 -21.81 -15.26
CA LYS A 371 11.46 -22.04 -16.67
C LYS A 371 11.06 -20.82 -17.54
N PRO A 372 12.00 -20.19 -18.28
CA PRO A 372 11.76 -18.93 -19.01
C PRO A 372 10.63 -18.96 -20.06
N ARG A 373 10.26 -20.13 -20.59
CA ARG A 373 9.41 -20.27 -21.79
C ARG A 373 7.89 -20.27 -21.55
N GLN A 374 7.39 -20.23 -20.31
CA GLN A 374 5.94 -20.37 -20.04
C GLN A 374 5.21 -19.06 -19.68
N MET A 375 5.91 -17.99 -19.26
CA MET A 375 5.30 -16.72 -18.85
C MET A 375 4.61 -15.96 -20.01
N THR A 376 5.17 -16.00 -21.23
CA THR A 376 4.58 -15.29 -22.39
C THR A 376 3.28 -15.92 -22.90
N LYS A 377 3.13 -17.24 -22.74
CA LYS A 377 1.86 -17.94 -22.98
C LYS A 377 0.90 -17.77 -21.80
N GLN A 378 1.44 -17.62 -20.59
CA GLN A 378 0.64 -17.35 -19.40
C GLN A 378 0.11 -15.92 -19.29
N LYS A 379 0.65 -14.88 -19.94
CA LYS A 379 -0.11 -13.60 -20.06
C LYS A 379 -1.48 -13.75 -20.74
N LYS A 380 -1.70 -14.83 -21.52
CA LYS A 380 -3.00 -15.20 -22.10
C LYS A 380 -3.79 -16.22 -21.25
N VAL A 381 -3.21 -16.79 -20.19
CA VAL A 381 -3.76 -17.90 -19.37
C VAL A 381 -3.81 -17.58 -17.87
N LEU A 382 -3.08 -16.57 -17.40
CA LEU A 382 -3.12 -15.92 -16.09
C LEU A 382 -4.02 -14.68 -16.19
N HIS A 383 -5.23 -14.88 -16.71
CA HIS A 383 -6.32 -14.43 -15.86
C HIS A 383 -6.37 -15.44 -14.71
N PRO A 384 -6.49 -15.01 -13.46
CA PRO A 384 -6.75 -15.93 -12.35
C PRO A 384 -7.91 -16.80 -12.79
N MET A 385 -7.72 -18.13 -12.76
CA MET A 385 -8.81 -19.03 -13.15
C MET A 385 -10.02 -18.62 -12.30
N PRO A 386 -11.15 -18.25 -12.93
CA PRO A 386 -12.30 -17.80 -12.16
C PRO A 386 -12.61 -18.91 -11.16
N LEU A 387 -12.73 -18.56 -9.87
CA LEU A 387 -12.91 -19.51 -8.77
C LEU A 387 -14.09 -20.49 -9.04
N SER A 388 -15.02 -20.12 -9.92
CA SER A 388 -16.05 -21.00 -10.49
C SER A 388 -15.52 -22.32 -11.05
N PHE A 389 -14.29 -22.38 -11.57
CA PHE A 389 -13.69 -23.59 -12.13
C PHE A 389 -13.11 -24.53 -11.07
N LEU A 390 -12.59 -23.97 -9.96
CA LEU A 390 -12.07 -24.73 -8.82
C LEU A 390 -13.19 -25.31 -7.94
N VAL A 391 -14.35 -24.66 -7.91
CA VAL A 391 -15.52 -25.12 -7.14
C VAL A 391 -16.27 -26.28 -7.83
N LEU A 392 -16.21 -26.37 -9.16
CA LEU A 392 -16.93 -27.39 -9.93
C LEU A 392 -16.19 -28.74 -10.02
N PHE A 393 -14.86 -28.77 -9.84
CA PHE A 393 -14.05 -29.98 -10.01
C PHE A 393 -12.96 -30.14 -8.94
N PRO A 394 -13.31 -30.44 -7.69
CA PRO A 394 -12.31 -30.77 -6.68
C PRO A 394 -11.75 -32.18 -6.95
N GLY A 395 -10.46 -32.28 -7.30
CA GLY A 395 -9.72 -33.55 -7.22
C GLY A 395 -9.10 -34.13 -8.50
N GLU A 396 -9.33 -33.57 -9.70
CA GLU A 396 -8.74 -34.12 -10.93
C GLU A 396 -7.94 -33.10 -11.76
N LYS A 397 -6.89 -33.58 -12.44
CA LYS A 397 -5.98 -32.75 -13.25
C LYS A 397 -6.73 -32.02 -14.38
N PRO A 398 -6.83 -30.68 -14.38
CA PRO A 398 -7.66 -29.91 -15.31
C PRO A 398 -7.29 -30.07 -16.79
N ARG A 399 -6.05 -30.46 -17.10
CA ARG A 399 -5.58 -30.71 -18.47
C ARG A 399 -6.32 -31.83 -19.20
N LYS A 400 -6.74 -32.89 -18.49
CA LYS A 400 -7.42 -34.03 -19.13
C LYS A 400 -8.86 -33.70 -19.50
N GLN A 401 -9.53 -32.83 -18.74
CA GLN A 401 -10.90 -32.44 -19.01
C GLN A 401 -11.01 -31.33 -20.07
N LEU A 402 -10.10 -30.35 -20.08
CA LEU A 402 -10.10 -29.33 -21.14
C LEU A 402 -9.85 -29.95 -22.52
N GLY A 403 -8.93 -30.93 -22.60
CA GLY A 403 -8.69 -31.69 -23.82
C GLY A 403 -9.89 -32.54 -24.25
N LYS A 404 -10.56 -33.22 -23.30
CA LYS A 404 -11.77 -34.01 -23.60
C LYS A 404 -12.96 -33.14 -24.00
N PHE A 405 -13.15 -31.98 -23.37
CA PHE A 405 -14.22 -31.03 -23.69
C PHE A 405 -14.00 -30.39 -25.07
N PHE A 406 -12.76 -29.93 -25.36
CA PHE A 406 -12.42 -29.40 -26.68
C PHE A 406 -12.54 -30.46 -27.79
N ASN A 407 -12.04 -31.68 -27.56
CA ASN A 407 -12.15 -32.75 -28.56
C ASN A 407 -13.61 -33.14 -28.81
N LYS A 408 -14.44 -33.22 -27.76
CA LYS A 408 -15.88 -33.54 -27.91
C LYS A 408 -16.66 -32.42 -28.64
N CYS A 409 -16.22 -31.17 -28.53
CA CYS A 409 -16.80 -30.05 -29.31
C CYS A 409 -16.30 -30.02 -30.77
N LEU A 410 -15.06 -30.44 -31.03
CA LEU A 410 -14.48 -30.53 -32.37
C LEU A 410 -15.06 -31.72 -33.16
N ASP A 411 -15.27 -32.87 -32.51
CA ASP A 411 -15.88 -34.06 -33.11
C ASP A 411 -17.37 -33.86 -33.43
N GLY A 412 -18.02 -32.86 -32.80
CA GLY A 412 -19.41 -32.47 -33.09
C GLY A 412 -19.59 -31.51 -34.28
N GLY A 413 -18.53 -31.20 -35.05
CA GLY A 413 -18.63 -30.40 -36.29
C GLY A 413 -18.69 -28.89 -36.12
N TRP A 414 -18.41 -28.33 -34.94
CA TRP A 414 -18.53 -26.89 -34.69
C TRP A 414 -17.24 -26.14 -35.02
N ARG A 415 -17.15 -25.57 -36.23
CA ARG A 415 -15.96 -24.87 -36.73
C ARG A 415 -15.85 -23.38 -36.38
N SER A 416 -16.57 -22.85 -35.37
CA SER A 416 -16.47 -21.42 -35.03
C SER A 416 -16.56 -21.13 -33.52
N PRO A 417 -15.53 -20.48 -32.91
CA PRO A 417 -15.54 -20.03 -31.52
C PRO A 417 -16.66 -19.02 -31.19
N PHE A 418 -17.19 -18.31 -32.20
CA PHE A 418 -18.20 -17.26 -31.99
C PHE A 418 -19.60 -17.82 -31.64
N ARG A 419 -19.92 -19.05 -32.04
CA ARG A 419 -21.22 -19.68 -31.68
C ARG A 419 -21.24 -20.27 -30.26
N LEU A 420 -20.08 -20.62 -29.70
CA LEU A 420 -19.95 -21.06 -28.30
C LEU A 420 -20.24 -19.92 -27.31
N LEU A 421 -19.82 -18.70 -27.63
CA LEU A 421 -20.08 -17.52 -26.81
C LEU A 421 -21.55 -17.11 -26.84
N SER A 422 -22.22 -17.22 -28.00
CA SER A 422 -23.65 -16.90 -28.11
C SER A 422 -24.53 -17.91 -27.38
N LEU A 423 -24.16 -19.20 -27.37
CA LEU A 423 -24.87 -20.24 -26.61
C LEU A 423 -24.69 -20.07 -25.09
N PHE A 424 -23.50 -19.67 -24.64
CA PHE A 424 -23.23 -19.42 -23.21
C PHE A 424 -24.03 -18.22 -22.68
N LEU A 425 -24.19 -17.18 -23.50
CA LEU A 425 -25.03 -16.02 -23.18
C LEU A 425 -26.53 -16.36 -23.21
N SER A 426 -26.98 -17.21 -24.14
CA SER A 426 -28.40 -17.62 -24.22
C SER A 426 -28.81 -18.67 -23.18
N LEU A 427 -27.90 -19.55 -22.75
CA LEU A 427 -28.14 -20.50 -21.63
C LEU A 427 -28.25 -19.80 -20.27
N ASN A 428 -27.49 -18.72 -20.05
CA ASN A 428 -27.63 -17.90 -18.83
C ASN A 428 -28.91 -17.05 -18.85
N PHE A 429 -29.33 -16.57 -20.02
CA PHE A 429 -30.60 -15.85 -20.18
C PHE A 429 -31.82 -16.76 -19.91
N PHE A 430 -31.80 -18.02 -20.38
CA PHE A 430 -32.89 -18.98 -20.12
C PHE A 430 -32.94 -19.47 -18.67
N ARG A 431 -31.80 -19.62 -17.98
CA ARG A 431 -31.78 -19.96 -16.54
C ARG A 431 -32.34 -18.86 -15.65
N HIS A 432 -32.22 -17.59 -16.05
CA HIS A 432 -32.81 -16.47 -15.31
C HIS A 432 -34.34 -16.37 -15.51
N LYS A 433 -34.84 -16.74 -16.69
CA LYS A 433 -36.28 -16.72 -16.99
C LYS A 433 -37.02 -17.93 -16.37
N ALA A 434 -36.36 -19.08 -16.24
CA ALA A 434 -36.95 -20.27 -15.61
C ALA A 434 -37.09 -20.19 -14.08
N ARG A 435 -36.33 -19.31 -13.41
CA ARG A 435 -36.47 -19.07 -11.95
C ARG A 435 -37.62 -18.12 -11.59
N HIS A 436 -38.05 -17.27 -12.52
CA HIS A 436 -39.20 -16.38 -12.33
C HIS A 436 -40.56 -17.00 -12.71
N LEU A 437 -40.59 -18.25 -13.18
CA LEU A 437 -41.81 -19.01 -13.48
C LEU A 437 -42.10 -20.14 -12.47
N LYS A 438 -41.39 -20.14 -11.33
CA LYS A 438 -41.58 -21.11 -10.23
C LYS A 438 -41.66 -20.46 -8.84
N GLN A 439 -41.99 -19.18 -8.79
CA GLN A 439 -42.61 -18.47 -7.67
C GLN A 439 -43.85 -17.79 -8.23
#